data_AF-A0A965D1K7-F1
#
_entry.id   AF-A0A965D1K7-F1
#
_cell.length_a   1.000
_cell.length_b   1.000
_cell.length_c   1.000
_cell.angle_alpha   90.00
_cell.angle_beta   90.00
_cell.angle_gamma   90.00
#
_symmetry.space_group_name_H-M   'P 1'
#
loop_
_entity.id
_entity.type
_entity.pdbx_description
1 polymer ?
#
loop_
_entity_poly.entity_id
_entity_poly.type
_entity_poly.pdbx_seq_one_letter_code
_entity_poly.pdbx_strand_id
1 'polypeptide(L)'
;MALDANINIAHYDAPEKDLYEIGEMPPLGYVPKQMYAWAIRRERHGEPDKSFQIEVVDTPTLDSHEVLVLVMAAGVNYNGIWAGLGIPISPFDGHGADYHIAGSDASGIVWAVGDKVTRW
;
A
#
# COMPACT_ATOMS: atom_id res chain seq x y z
N MET A 1 -27.02 24.17 7.72
CA MET A 1 -26.32 24.52 6.48
C MET A 1 -26.41 23.31 5.58
N ALA A 2 -27.14 23.44 4.47
CA ALA A 2 -27.34 22.37 3.50
C ALA A 2 -26.31 22.54 2.38
N LEU A 3 -25.26 21.71 2.40
CA LEU A 3 -24.35 21.53 1.26
C LEU A 3 -24.31 20.07 0.75
N ASP A 4 -25.06 19.16 1.38
CA ASP A 4 -24.91 17.71 1.17
C ASP A 4 -25.90 17.11 0.15
N ALA A 5 -26.71 17.91 -0.54
CA ALA A 5 -27.83 17.39 -1.32
C ALA A 5 -27.50 17.03 -2.78
N ASN A 6 -26.27 17.23 -3.25
CA ASN A 6 -25.86 16.84 -4.60
C ASN A 6 -24.38 16.44 -4.60
N ILE A 7 -24.08 15.27 -4.04
CA ILE A 7 -22.82 14.60 -4.36
C ILE A 7 -23.06 13.90 -5.70
N ASN A 8 -22.98 14.66 -6.79
CA ASN A 8 -22.56 14.07 -8.06
C ASN A 8 -21.11 13.62 -7.83
N ILE A 9 -20.93 12.47 -7.17
CA ILE A 9 -19.64 11.77 -7.17
C ILE A 9 -19.36 11.59 -8.66
N ALA A 10 -18.32 12.26 -9.15
CA ALA A 10 -17.94 12.13 -10.54
C ALA A 10 -17.85 10.63 -10.83
N HIS A 11 -18.69 10.14 -11.74
CA HIS A 11 -18.67 8.74 -12.16
C HIS A 11 -17.33 8.54 -12.87
N TYR A 12 -16.36 8.05 -12.13
CA TYR A 12 -15.06 7.70 -12.66
C TYR A 12 -15.17 6.30 -13.24
N ASP A 13 -15.61 6.23 -14.50
CA ASP A 13 -15.65 5.00 -15.27
C ASP A 13 -14.22 4.68 -15.77
N ALA A 14 -13.46 3.98 -14.93
CA ALA A 14 -12.25 3.30 -15.36
C ALA A 14 -12.55 1.83 -15.69
N PRO A 15 -11.79 1.21 -16.60
CA PRO A 15 -11.85 -0.24 -16.78
C PRO A 15 -11.27 -0.95 -15.55
N GLU A 16 -11.84 -2.10 -15.19
CA GLU A 16 -11.25 -3.03 -14.21
C GLU A 16 -9.98 -3.66 -14.80
N LYS A 17 -8.86 -3.52 -14.08
CA LYS A 17 -7.54 -4.02 -14.47
C LYS A 17 -6.87 -4.71 -13.29
N ASP A 18 -5.98 -5.66 -13.58
CA ASP A 18 -5.22 -6.33 -12.53
C ASP A 18 -4.10 -5.43 -11.95
N LEU A 19 -3.70 -4.38 -12.66
CA LEU A 19 -2.69 -3.39 -12.25
C LEU A 19 -3.04 -2.02 -12.83
N TYR A 20 -2.78 -0.96 -12.05
CA TYR A 20 -2.96 0.45 -12.46
C TYR A 20 -1.62 1.18 -12.33
N GLU A 21 -1.39 2.15 -13.20
CA GLU A 21 -0.20 2.99 -13.15
C GLU A 21 -0.27 4.00 -11.98
N ILE A 22 0.88 4.49 -11.52
CA ILE A 22 0.92 5.52 -10.47
C ILE A 22 0.18 6.78 -10.95
N GLY A 23 -0.79 7.23 -10.16
CA GLY A 23 -1.68 8.35 -10.49
C GLY A 23 -2.93 7.95 -11.29
N GLU A 24 -3.05 6.70 -11.70
CA GLU A 24 -4.28 6.14 -12.24
C GLU A 24 -5.11 5.52 -11.10
N MET A 25 -6.34 5.99 -10.91
CA MET A 25 -7.22 5.44 -9.88
C MET A 25 -7.96 4.21 -10.42
N PRO A 26 -8.24 3.17 -9.59
CA PRO A 26 -9.19 2.14 -9.96
C PRO A 26 -10.64 2.67 -9.94
N PRO A 27 -11.59 1.93 -10.52
CA PRO A 27 -13.02 2.15 -10.28
C PRO A 27 -13.33 2.05 -8.78
N LEU A 28 -14.25 2.89 -8.31
CA LEU A 28 -14.66 2.86 -6.90
C LEU A 28 -15.23 1.47 -6.53
N GLY A 29 -14.67 0.86 -5.49
CA GLY A 29 -15.07 -0.46 -5.00
C GLY A 29 -14.36 -1.65 -5.67
N TYR A 30 -13.55 -1.41 -6.71
CA TYR A 30 -12.72 -2.45 -7.32
C TYR A 30 -11.31 -2.44 -6.73
N VAL A 31 -10.80 -3.60 -6.31
CA VAL A 31 -9.43 -3.78 -5.80
C VAL A 31 -8.60 -4.52 -6.84
N PRO A 32 -7.53 -3.91 -7.39
CA PRO A 32 -6.66 -4.60 -8.34
C PRO A 32 -5.91 -5.76 -7.68
N LYS A 33 -5.64 -6.82 -8.44
CA LYS A 33 -4.89 -7.99 -7.94
C LYS A 33 -3.44 -7.68 -7.61
N GLN A 34 -2.83 -6.74 -8.32
CA GLN A 34 -1.44 -6.36 -8.17
C GLN A 34 -1.28 -4.85 -7.97
N MET A 35 -0.17 -4.47 -7.34
CA MET A 35 0.21 -3.08 -7.09
C MET A 35 1.71 -2.89 -7.26
N TYR A 36 2.12 -1.66 -7.53
CA TYR A 36 3.53 -1.26 -7.48
C TYR A 36 3.96 -1.01 -6.03
N ALA A 37 5.16 -1.45 -5.66
CA ALA A 37 5.75 -1.17 -4.37
C ALA A 37 7.28 -1.05 -4.44
N TRP A 38 7.86 -0.28 -3.50
CA TRP A 38 9.28 -0.35 -3.20
C TRP A 38 9.54 -1.51 -2.24
N ALA A 39 10.02 -2.63 -2.78
CA ALA A 39 10.24 -3.86 -2.03
C ALA A 39 11.72 -4.02 -1.64
N ILE A 40 11.93 -4.50 -0.42
CA ILE A 40 13.21 -5.03 0.07
C ILE A 40 13.17 -6.55 -0.07
N ARG A 41 14.30 -7.15 -0.43
CA ARG A 41 14.55 -8.59 -0.35
C ARG A 41 15.81 -8.87 0.44
N ARG A 42 15.89 -10.02 1.10
CA ARG A 42 16.98 -10.34 2.05
C ARG A 42 18.36 -10.28 1.38
N GLU A 43 18.46 -10.79 0.16
CA GLU A 43 19.69 -10.81 -0.65
C GLU A 43 20.14 -9.41 -1.11
N ARG A 44 19.29 -8.39 -0.99
CA ARG A 44 19.59 -7.00 -1.35
C ARG A 44 19.88 -6.10 -0.15
N HIS A 45 19.96 -6.64 1.07
CA HIS A 45 20.26 -5.83 2.25
C HIS A 45 21.49 -4.95 2.05
N GLY A 46 21.36 -3.67 2.39
CA GLY A 46 22.37 -2.64 2.14
C GLY A 46 21.78 -1.24 2.09
N GLU A 47 22.55 -0.29 1.59
CA GLU A 47 22.14 1.11 1.43
C GLU A 47 20.79 1.22 0.70
N PRO A 48 19.96 2.25 0.99
CA PRO A 48 18.60 2.34 0.46
C PRO A 48 18.47 2.27 -1.07
N ASP A 49 19.46 2.79 -1.80
CA ASP A 49 19.50 2.75 -3.27
C ASP A 49 19.67 1.33 -3.85
N LYS A 50 20.15 0.39 -3.05
CA LYS A 50 20.33 -1.02 -3.40
C LYS A 50 19.20 -1.88 -2.84
N SER A 51 18.87 -1.70 -1.57
CA SER A 51 17.93 -2.56 -0.86
C SER A 51 16.50 -2.40 -1.34
N PHE A 52 16.06 -1.17 -1.63
CA PHE A 52 14.75 -0.88 -2.19
C PHE A 52 14.78 -0.96 -3.71
N GLN A 53 13.91 -1.76 -4.30
CA GLN A 53 13.68 -1.81 -5.75
C GLN A 53 12.18 -1.75 -6.03
N ILE A 54 11.79 -1.17 -7.17
CA ILE A 54 10.40 -1.15 -7.60
C ILE A 54 10.04 -2.53 -8.12
N GLU A 55 8.98 -3.12 -7.58
CA GLU A 55 8.44 -4.40 -7.99
C GLU A 55 6.92 -4.31 -8.13
N VAL A 56 6.35 -5.19 -8.96
CA VAL A 56 4.91 -5.46 -8.96
C VAL A 56 4.68 -6.64 -8.03
N VAL A 57 3.79 -6.46 -7.05
CA VAL A 57 3.48 -7.45 -6.03
C VAL A 57 1.97 -7.62 -5.92
N ASP A 58 1.53 -8.71 -5.28
CA ASP A 58 0.11 -8.93 -5.03
C ASP A 58 -0.44 -7.92 -4.01
N THR A 59 -1.64 -7.42 -4.28
CA THR A 59 -2.38 -6.57 -3.33
C THR A 59 -2.79 -7.43 -2.11
N PRO A 60 -2.55 -6.97 -0.87
CA PRO A 60 -2.92 -7.73 0.32
C PRO A 60 -4.42 -8.02 0.38
N THR A 61 -4.76 -9.25 0.79
CA THR A 61 -6.15 -9.62 1.11
C THR A 61 -6.48 -9.17 2.53
N LEU A 62 -7.59 -8.44 2.69
CA LEU A 62 -8.02 -7.96 4.00
C LEU A 62 -8.60 -9.07 4.88
N ASP A 63 -8.26 -9.07 6.16
CA ASP A 63 -9.07 -9.71 7.20
C ASP A 63 -10.28 -8.82 7.56
N SER A 64 -11.24 -9.42 8.25
CA SER A 64 -12.48 -8.85 8.77
C SER A 64 -12.36 -7.52 9.51
N HIS A 65 -11.22 -7.24 10.15
CA HIS A 65 -10.98 -6.03 10.95
C HIS A 65 -9.99 -5.04 10.33
N GLU A 66 -9.58 -5.26 9.07
CA GLU A 66 -8.58 -4.44 8.39
C GLU A 66 -9.21 -3.49 7.36
N VAL A 67 -8.44 -2.47 6.97
CA VAL A 67 -8.79 -1.58 5.86
C VAL A 67 -7.65 -1.56 4.84
N LEU A 68 -7.99 -1.47 3.56
CA LEU A 68 -7.03 -1.26 2.47
C LEU A 68 -7.06 0.21 2.08
N VAL A 69 -5.89 0.85 2.08
CA VAL A 69 -5.76 2.27 1.76
C VAL A 69 -5.09 2.44 0.40
N LEU A 70 -5.70 3.19 -0.49
CA LEU A 70 -5.05 3.73 -1.69
C LEU A 70 -4.12 4.87 -1.25
N VAL A 71 -2.83 4.57 -1.16
CA VAL A 71 -1.81 5.51 -0.64
C VAL A 71 -1.54 6.60 -1.66
N MET A 72 -1.74 7.86 -1.24
CA MET A 72 -1.48 9.05 -2.07
C MET A 72 -0.10 9.64 -1.77
N ALA A 73 0.36 9.55 -0.51
CA ALA A 73 1.70 9.91 -0.10
C ALA A 73 2.16 9.07 1.10
N ALA A 74 3.48 8.94 1.26
CA ALA A 74 4.11 8.26 2.39
C ALA A 74 5.20 9.14 3.01
N GLY A 75 5.43 8.98 4.31
CA GLY A 75 6.51 9.65 5.03
C GLY A 75 7.79 8.81 5.04
N VAL A 76 8.95 9.49 5.05
CA VAL A 76 10.27 8.85 5.14
C VAL A 76 10.73 8.88 6.59
N ASN A 77 11.13 7.72 7.12
CA ASN A 77 11.56 7.56 8.51
C ASN A 77 12.79 6.64 8.63
N TYR A 78 13.54 6.75 9.72
CA TYR A 78 14.74 5.96 10.02
C TYR A 78 14.49 4.45 10.02
N ASN A 79 13.30 3.99 10.42
CA ASN A 79 12.98 2.57 10.42
C ASN A 79 13.06 1.92 9.02
N GLY A 80 12.75 2.67 7.95
CA GLY A 80 12.91 2.21 6.58
C GLY A 80 14.38 1.99 6.21
N ILE A 81 15.28 2.85 6.71
CA ILE A 81 16.73 2.68 6.54
C ILE A 81 17.19 1.40 7.25
N TRP A 82 16.78 1.21 8.51
CA TRP A 82 17.13 0.00 9.27
C TRP A 82 16.59 -1.28 8.63
N ALA A 83 15.37 -1.24 8.10
CA ALA A 83 14.77 -2.36 7.35
C ALA A 83 15.57 -2.70 6.08
N GLY A 84 15.96 -1.69 5.31
CA GLY A 84 16.78 -1.86 4.10
C GLY A 84 18.18 -2.41 4.41
N LEU A 85 18.83 -1.88 5.45
CA LEU A 85 20.14 -2.35 5.92
C LEU A 85 20.08 -3.76 6.52
N GLY A 86 18.96 -4.14 7.13
CA GLY A 86 18.85 -5.35 7.94
C GLY A 86 19.58 -5.24 9.28
N ILE A 87 19.74 -4.02 9.82
CA ILE A 87 20.49 -3.71 11.04
C ILE A 87 19.62 -2.83 11.94
N PRO A 88 19.48 -3.13 13.25
CA PRO A 88 20.18 -4.18 14.00
C PRO A 88 19.63 -5.59 13.77
N ILE A 89 18.48 -5.71 13.10
CA ILE A 89 17.82 -6.97 12.80
C ILE A 89 17.19 -6.89 11.42
N SER A 90 17.14 -8.03 10.73
CA SER A 90 16.43 -8.14 9.46
C SER A 90 14.93 -8.29 9.71
N PRO A 91 14.04 -7.53 9.02
CA PRO A 91 12.58 -7.73 9.12
C PRO A 91 12.16 -9.17 8.80
N PHE A 92 12.91 -9.82 7.90
CA PHE A 92 12.69 -11.20 7.48
C PHE A 92 12.87 -12.21 8.60
N ASP A 93 13.61 -11.90 9.66
CA ASP A 93 13.73 -12.76 10.85
C ASP A 93 12.48 -12.68 11.74
N GLY A 94 11.65 -11.65 11.56
CA GLY A 94 10.38 -11.48 12.26
C GLY A 94 9.20 -12.13 11.56
N HIS A 95 9.07 -11.94 10.23
CA HIS A 95 7.90 -12.38 9.47
C HIS A 95 8.12 -13.56 8.50
N GLY A 96 9.36 -13.88 8.13
CA GLY A 96 9.68 -15.01 7.24
C GLY A 96 9.25 -14.90 5.77
N ALA A 97 8.45 -13.89 5.39
CA ALA A 97 8.06 -13.62 4.00
C ALA A 97 9.23 -13.33 3.05
N ASP A 98 9.01 -13.48 1.73
CA ASP A 98 10.06 -13.35 0.69
C ASP A 98 10.48 -11.90 0.39
N TYR A 99 9.66 -10.92 0.73
CA TYR A 99 9.94 -9.49 0.55
C TYR A 99 9.31 -8.66 1.69
N HIS A 100 9.78 -7.42 1.84
CA HIS A 100 9.29 -6.48 2.84
C HIS A 100 9.04 -5.12 2.20
N ILE A 101 7.86 -4.54 2.40
CA ILE A 101 7.54 -3.17 1.98
C ILE A 101 7.57 -2.30 3.23
N ALA A 102 8.55 -1.41 3.31
CA ALA A 102 8.66 -0.49 4.44
C ALA A 102 7.81 0.78 4.22
N GLY A 103 7.60 1.53 5.30
CA GLY A 103 6.83 2.78 5.31
C GLY A 103 5.89 2.82 6.50
N SER A 104 6.09 3.78 7.42
CA SER A 104 5.32 3.85 8.67
C SER A 104 4.48 5.11 8.82
N ASP A 105 4.37 5.91 7.76
CA ASP A 105 3.51 7.08 7.66
C ASP A 105 2.87 7.08 6.28
N ALA A 106 1.56 7.36 6.22
CA ALA A 106 0.82 7.42 4.96
C ALA A 106 -0.34 8.42 5.04
N SER A 107 -0.70 9.01 3.89
CA SER A 107 -1.99 9.65 3.66
C SER A 107 -2.63 9.04 2.42
N GLY A 108 -3.94 8.82 2.47
CA GLY A 108 -4.63 8.10 1.40
C GLY A 108 -6.14 8.02 1.60
N ILE A 109 -6.77 7.24 0.72
CA ILE A 109 -8.21 7.01 0.71
C ILE A 109 -8.46 5.58 1.18
N VAL A 110 -9.36 5.39 2.15
CA VAL A 110 -9.84 4.04 2.48
C VAL A 110 -10.59 3.50 1.27
N TRP A 111 -10.03 2.45 0.66
CA TRP A 111 -10.47 1.93 -0.63
C TRP A 111 -11.35 0.68 -0.48
N ALA A 112 -11.01 -0.18 0.47
CA ALA A 112 -11.79 -1.35 0.85
C ALA A 112 -11.71 -1.59 2.36
N VAL A 113 -12.69 -2.30 2.90
CA VAL A 113 -12.81 -2.59 4.33
C VAL A 113 -13.21 -4.04 4.58
N GLY A 114 -12.71 -4.60 5.67
CA GLY A 114 -13.18 -5.88 6.19
C GLY A 114 -14.64 -5.82 6.67
N ASP A 115 -15.29 -6.98 6.73
CA ASP A 115 -16.72 -7.12 7.01
C ASP A 115 -17.15 -6.70 8.43
N LYS A 116 -16.21 -6.62 9.38
CA LYS A 116 -16.48 -6.23 10.77
C LYS A 116 -16.03 -4.81 11.11
N VAL A 117 -15.40 -4.11 10.18
CA VAL A 117 -15.08 -2.71 10.43
C VAL A 117 -16.40 -1.95 10.49
N THR A 118 -16.58 -1.02 11.44
CA THR A 118 -17.76 -0.11 11.47
C THR A 118 -17.45 1.40 11.57
N ARG A 119 -16.19 1.82 11.67
CA ARG A 119 -15.81 3.22 11.90
C ARG A 119 -14.49 3.59 11.19
N TRP A 120 -14.58 4.25 10.04
CA TRP A 120 -13.49 4.92 9.30
C TRP A 120 -14.00 6.23 8.70
#